data_AF-A0A0H5QY42-F1
#
_entry.id   AF-A0A0H5QY42-F1
#
_cell.length_a   1.000
_cell.length_b   1.000
_cell.length_c   1.000
_cell.angle_alpha   90.00
_cell.angle_beta   90.00
_cell.angle_gamma   90.00
#
_symmetry.space_group_name_H-M   'P 1'
#
loop_
_entity.id
_entity.type
_entity.pdbx_description
1 polymer ?
#
loop_
_entity_poly.entity_id
_entity_poly.type
_entity_poly.pdbx_seq_one_letter_code
_entity_poly.pdbx_strand_id
1 'polypeptide(L)'
;VPVTNLVCVACGANLNFDRLRFIVDRAELGQERLALLAVRKRADCHRNVCDLLRLLPIGSGAINELTLAGDRILLGIAVHDSDEAKSIQIAINSDDAYSAVDLTYNEYGKVHLRYQIGNVVSYAQQKAIFRFEYPERSGALIRLLQQVVGDGGFNIASVHYRHSGGDVARVLIGIGSERDRFLEFSRTSFPSSYRYFDETDNPAFQLWQ
;
A
#
# COMPACT_ATOMS: atom_id res chain seq x y z
N VAL A 1 5.06 -14.81 -46.53
CA VAL A 1 6.46 -14.55 -46.09
C VAL A 1 6.40 -13.46 -45.03
N PRO A 2 6.85 -13.69 -43.79
CA PRO A 2 6.85 -12.63 -42.79
C PRO A 2 7.87 -11.57 -43.22
N VAL A 3 7.51 -10.30 -43.06
CA VAL A 3 8.37 -9.15 -43.42
C VAL A 3 9.59 -9.16 -42.50
N THR A 4 10.78 -9.36 -43.07
CA THR A 4 12.03 -9.59 -42.32
C THR A 4 12.81 -8.31 -41.99
N ASN A 5 12.48 -7.18 -42.62
CA ASN A 5 13.18 -5.91 -42.41
C ASN A 5 12.18 -4.82 -41.99
N LEU A 6 12.12 -4.55 -40.70
CA LEU A 6 11.33 -3.47 -40.12
C LEU A 6 12.27 -2.39 -39.59
N VAL A 7 12.00 -1.13 -39.92
CA VAL A 7 12.71 0.04 -39.38
C VAL A 7 11.70 0.93 -38.67
N CYS A 8 11.97 1.24 -37.40
CA CYS A 8 11.19 2.20 -36.63
C CYS A 8 11.98 3.50 -36.48
N VAL A 9 11.35 4.63 -36.76
CA VAL A 9 11.96 5.97 -36.60
C VAL A 9 11.36 6.62 -35.34
N ALA A 10 12.15 6.70 -34.27
CA ALA A 10 11.78 7.41 -33.06
C ALA A 10 11.96 8.93 -33.29
N CYS A 11 10.95 9.60 -33.81
CA CYS A 11 11.03 10.99 -34.27
C CYS A 11 10.80 12.08 -33.20
N GLY A 12 10.60 11.71 -31.93
CA GLY A 12 10.32 12.69 -30.87
C GLY A 12 10.65 12.22 -29.47
N ALA A 13 11.33 13.08 -28.71
CA ALA A 13 11.63 12.91 -27.28
C ALA A 13 11.12 14.09 -26.43
N ASN A 14 10.29 14.97 -27.00
CA ASN A 14 9.74 16.14 -26.30
C ASN A 14 8.58 15.73 -25.39
N LEU A 15 8.92 15.18 -24.23
CA LEU A 15 7.99 14.83 -23.18
C LEU A 15 8.25 15.70 -21.96
N ASN A 16 7.18 16.25 -21.38
CA ASN A 16 7.24 16.83 -20.04
C ASN A 16 7.44 15.69 -19.01
N PHE A 17 8.29 15.91 -18.01
CA PHE A 17 8.48 15.01 -16.87
C PHE A 17 7.15 14.67 -16.18
N ASP A 18 6.18 15.59 -16.15
CA ASP A 18 4.84 15.32 -15.60
C ASP A 18 4.11 14.20 -16.35
N ARG A 19 4.38 14.02 -17.66
CA ARG A 19 3.76 12.99 -18.49
C ARG A 19 4.45 11.63 -18.34
N LEU A 20 5.68 11.57 -17.83
CA LEU A 20 6.38 10.31 -17.64
C LEU A 20 5.65 9.41 -16.65
N ARG A 21 5.08 9.96 -15.57
CA ARG A 21 4.29 9.17 -14.62
C ARG A 21 3.11 8.49 -15.29
N PHE A 22 2.36 9.21 -16.13
CA PHE A 22 1.26 8.63 -16.90
C PHE A 22 1.72 7.51 -17.84
N ILE A 23 2.87 7.69 -18.51
CA ILE A 23 3.44 6.69 -19.41
C ILE A 23 3.89 5.45 -18.64
N VAL A 24 4.57 5.63 -17.50
CA VAL A 24 5.02 4.54 -16.62
C VAL A 24 3.83 3.77 -16.06
N ASP A 25 2.85 4.48 -15.50
CA ASP A 25 1.62 3.87 -14.98
C ASP A 25 0.92 3.05 -16.08
N ARG A 26 0.86 3.55 -17.33
CA ARG A 26 0.26 2.81 -18.47
C ARG A 26 1.11 1.65 -18.97
N ALA A 27 2.43 1.77 -18.94
CA ALA A 27 3.34 0.71 -19.37
C ALA A 27 3.33 -0.48 -18.40
N GLU A 28 3.32 -0.23 -17.09
CA GLU A 28 3.19 -1.28 -16.08
C GLU A 28 1.85 -2.02 -16.19
N LEU A 29 0.77 -1.30 -16.49
CA LEU A 29 -0.55 -1.90 -16.76
C LEU A 29 -0.58 -2.80 -17.99
N GLY A 30 0.15 -2.43 -19.05
CA GLY A 30 0.24 -3.23 -20.27
C GLY A 30 1.08 -4.49 -20.13
N GLN A 31 1.86 -4.63 -19.05
CA GLN A 31 2.76 -5.75 -18.82
C GLN A 31 2.22 -6.79 -17.81
N GLU A 32 1.00 -6.61 -17.29
CA GLU A 32 0.41 -7.46 -16.23
C GLU A 32 1.32 -7.61 -14.99
N ARG A 33 2.18 -6.61 -14.73
CA ARG A 33 3.19 -6.68 -13.66
C ARG A 33 2.72 -6.17 -12.30
N LEU A 34 1.50 -5.65 -12.23
CA LEU A 34 0.92 -5.10 -11.02
C LEU A 34 -0.51 -5.60 -10.87
N ALA A 35 -0.75 -6.35 -9.80
CA ALA A 35 -2.09 -6.69 -9.38
C ALA A 35 -2.63 -5.61 -8.44
N LEU A 36 -3.88 -5.18 -8.66
CA LEU A 36 -4.59 -4.27 -7.77
C LEU A 36 -5.79 -4.99 -7.16
N LEU A 37 -5.75 -5.26 -5.86
CA LEU A 37 -6.78 -6.01 -5.15
C LEU A 37 -7.51 -5.09 -4.16
N ALA A 38 -8.84 -5.05 -4.26
CA ALA A 38 -9.69 -4.50 -3.21
C ALA A 38 -10.08 -5.61 -2.25
N VAL A 39 -9.58 -5.52 -1.02
CA VAL A 39 -9.83 -6.48 0.05
C VAL A 39 -10.76 -5.85 1.07
N ARG A 40 -11.77 -6.60 1.52
CA ARG A 40 -12.66 -6.22 2.61
C ARG A 40 -12.50 -7.21 3.76
N LYS A 41 -12.25 -6.67 4.95
CA LYS A 41 -12.21 -7.38 6.22
C LYS A 41 -13.64 -7.64 6.70
N ARG A 42 -13.96 -8.88 7.09
CA ARG A 42 -15.29 -9.23 7.62
C ARG A 42 -15.48 -8.63 9.03
N ALA A 43 -16.73 -8.33 9.39
CA ALA A 43 -17.08 -7.86 10.73
C ALA A 43 -16.63 -8.88 11.79
N ASP A 44 -16.26 -8.40 12.98
CA ASP A 44 -15.90 -9.20 14.16
C ASP A 44 -14.67 -10.11 14.05
N CYS A 45 -13.86 -9.95 12.98
CA CYS A 45 -12.57 -10.64 12.91
C CYS A 45 -11.46 -9.84 13.63
N HIS A 46 -10.69 -10.55 14.46
CA HIS A 46 -9.55 -10.00 15.20
C HIS A 46 -8.30 -9.85 14.32
N ARG A 47 -8.39 -10.25 13.05
CA ARG A 47 -7.28 -10.14 12.10
C ARG A 47 -6.96 -8.68 11.80
N ASN A 48 -5.68 -8.41 11.62
CA ASN A 48 -5.15 -7.10 11.25
C ASN A 48 -4.45 -7.15 9.88
N VAL A 49 -4.02 -5.99 9.40
CA VAL A 49 -3.34 -5.88 8.10
C VAL A 49 -2.11 -6.78 7.97
N CYS A 50 -1.35 -7.01 9.05
CA CYS A 50 -0.20 -7.91 9.02
C CYS A 50 -0.61 -9.37 8.79
N ASP A 51 -1.79 -9.79 9.28
CA ASP A 51 -2.32 -11.13 9.01
C ASP A 51 -2.71 -11.30 7.55
N LEU A 52 -3.33 -10.28 6.93
CA LEU A 52 -3.59 -10.27 5.49
C LEU A 52 -2.28 -10.43 4.70
N LEU A 53 -1.25 -9.65 5.07
CA LEU A 53 0.04 -9.67 4.37
C LEU A 53 0.77 -11.02 4.52
N ARG A 54 0.46 -11.82 5.55
CA ARG A 54 0.99 -13.19 5.71
C ARG A 54 0.32 -14.22 4.78
N LEU A 55 -0.86 -13.90 4.23
CA LEU A 55 -1.53 -14.76 3.23
C LEU A 55 -0.89 -14.64 1.85
N LEU A 56 -0.04 -13.62 1.64
CA LEU A 56 0.65 -13.43 0.38
C LEU A 56 1.70 -14.54 0.19
N PRO A 57 1.81 -15.14 -1.01
CA PRO A 57 2.79 -16.19 -1.30
C PRO A 57 4.22 -15.75 -0.96
N ILE A 58 5.05 -16.68 -0.48
CA ILE A 58 6.47 -16.42 -0.26
C ILE A 58 7.10 -16.05 -1.61
N GLY A 59 7.75 -14.89 -1.68
CA GLY A 59 8.34 -14.39 -2.92
C GLY A 59 7.38 -13.62 -3.82
N SER A 60 6.13 -13.39 -3.40
CA SER A 60 5.26 -12.41 -4.06
C SER A 60 5.94 -11.04 -4.11
N GLY A 61 5.70 -10.31 -5.20
CA GLY A 61 6.46 -9.12 -5.52
C GLY A 61 6.31 -7.99 -4.50
N ALA A 62 7.11 -6.95 -4.66
CA ALA A 62 7.09 -5.81 -3.75
C ALA A 62 5.68 -5.19 -3.66
N ILE A 63 5.27 -4.84 -2.45
CA ILE A 63 4.06 -4.04 -2.24
C ILE A 63 4.33 -2.66 -2.85
N ASN A 64 3.53 -2.30 -3.85
CA ASN A 64 3.57 -1.00 -4.50
C ASN A 64 2.58 -0.03 -3.86
N GLU A 65 1.47 -0.55 -3.31
CA GLU A 65 0.44 0.24 -2.67
C GLU A 65 -0.24 -0.55 -1.57
N LEU A 66 -0.46 0.11 -0.43
CA LEU A 66 -1.23 -0.42 0.67
C LEU A 66 -1.99 0.73 1.31
N THR A 67 -3.31 0.73 1.14
CA THR A 67 -4.19 1.64 1.87
C THR A 67 -5.17 0.85 2.70
N LEU A 68 -5.15 1.03 4.02
CA LEU A 68 -6.12 0.50 4.97
C LEU A 68 -6.98 1.65 5.47
N ALA A 69 -8.31 1.52 5.32
CA ALA A 69 -9.29 2.44 5.87
C ALA A 69 -10.48 1.64 6.45
N GLY A 70 -10.52 1.51 7.78
CA GLY A 70 -11.57 0.76 8.46
C GLY A 70 -11.54 -0.73 8.11
N ASP A 71 -12.61 -1.23 7.48
CA ASP A 71 -12.72 -2.61 6.99
C ASP A 71 -12.24 -2.79 5.54
N ARG A 72 -11.75 -1.74 4.89
CA ARG A 72 -11.36 -1.75 3.47
C ARG A 72 -9.86 -1.63 3.32
N ILE A 73 -9.30 -2.45 2.44
CA ILE A 73 -7.88 -2.47 2.11
C ILE A 73 -7.75 -2.43 0.58
N LEU A 74 -6.95 -1.51 0.08
CA LEU A 74 -6.47 -1.53 -1.30
C LEU A 74 -5.02 -1.99 -1.31
N LEU A 75 -4.75 -3.08 -2.01
CA LEU A 75 -3.44 -3.69 -2.09
C LEU A 75 -2.97 -3.71 -3.55
N GLY A 76 -1.92 -2.95 -3.84
CA GLY A 76 -1.17 -3.03 -5.08
C GLY A 76 0.10 -3.84 -4.87
N ILE A 77 0.24 -4.97 -5.57
CA ILE A 77 1.38 -5.87 -5.44
C ILE A 77 1.98 -6.18 -6.81
N ALA A 78 3.30 -6.17 -6.90
CA ALA A 78 3.98 -6.60 -8.11
C ALA A 78 3.81 -8.11 -8.31
N VAL A 79 3.53 -8.51 -9.54
CA VAL A 79 3.33 -9.91 -9.94
C VAL A 79 4.07 -10.18 -11.26
N HIS A 80 4.35 -11.45 -11.54
CA HIS A 80 4.98 -11.89 -12.77
C HIS A 80 3.97 -11.94 -13.93
N ASP A 81 2.74 -12.36 -13.64
CA ASP A 81 1.65 -12.50 -14.59
C ASP A 81 0.27 -12.47 -13.88
N SER A 82 -0.79 -12.54 -14.69
CA SER A 82 -2.17 -12.59 -14.19
C SER A 82 -2.55 -13.86 -13.44
N ASP A 83 -1.83 -14.97 -13.57
CA ASP A 83 -2.11 -16.20 -12.82
C ASP A 83 -1.57 -16.12 -11.39
N GLU A 84 -0.44 -15.46 -11.17
CA GLU A 84 0.01 -15.08 -9.82
C GLU A 84 -1.00 -14.15 -9.15
N ALA A 85 -1.53 -13.14 -9.86
CA ALA A 85 -2.56 -12.25 -9.33
C ALA A 85 -3.81 -13.01 -8.84
N LYS A 86 -4.32 -13.97 -9.64
CA LYS A 86 -5.43 -14.84 -9.27
C LYS A 86 -5.09 -15.72 -8.07
N SER A 87 -3.88 -16.25 -8.01
CA SER A 87 -3.43 -17.10 -6.91
C SER A 87 -3.41 -16.35 -5.58
N ILE A 88 -2.95 -15.10 -5.59
CA ILE A 88 -3.02 -14.19 -4.43
C ILE A 88 -4.47 -13.93 -4.03
N GLN A 89 -5.35 -13.64 -5.00
CA GLN A 89 -6.77 -13.42 -4.73
C GLN A 89 -7.43 -14.66 -4.08
N ILE A 90 -7.15 -15.86 -4.59
CA ILE A 90 -7.65 -17.12 -4.04
C ILE A 90 -7.13 -17.34 -2.62
N ALA A 91 -5.84 -17.10 -2.38
CA ALA A 91 -5.25 -17.24 -1.05
C ALA A 91 -5.93 -16.32 -0.02
N ILE A 92 -6.20 -15.05 -0.38
CA ILE A 92 -6.91 -14.12 0.48
C ILE A 92 -8.37 -14.58 0.72
N ASN A 93 -9.06 -15.03 -0.33
CA ASN A 93 -10.45 -15.50 -0.22
C ASN A 93 -10.61 -16.83 0.51
N SER A 94 -9.52 -17.59 0.68
CA SER A 94 -9.52 -18.85 1.43
C SER A 94 -9.50 -18.62 2.96
N ASP A 95 -9.11 -17.42 3.41
CA ASP A 95 -9.20 -17.04 4.82
C ASP A 95 -10.60 -16.51 5.14
N ASP A 96 -11.16 -16.94 6.27
CA ASP A 96 -12.51 -16.60 6.70
C ASP A 96 -12.64 -15.16 7.20
N ALA A 97 -11.55 -14.41 7.36
CA ALA A 97 -11.59 -13.01 7.75
C ALA A 97 -11.65 -12.02 6.57
N TYR A 98 -11.34 -12.47 5.35
CA TYR A 98 -11.14 -11.57 4.21
C TYR A 98 -11.97 -11.94 2.98
N SER A 99 -12.18 -10.95 2.13
CA SER A 99 -12.73 -11.12 0.78
C SER A 99 -12.01 -10.17 -0.17
N ALA A 100 -11.59 -10.66 -1.34
CA ALA A 100 -10.78 -9.93 -2.29
C ALA A 100 -11.42 -9.91 -3.68
N VAL A 101 -11.47 -8.72 -4.28
CA VAL A 101 -11.87 -8.47 -5.66
C VAL A 101 -10.66 -7.96 -6.42
N ASP A 102 -10.37 -8.61 -7.54
CA ASP A 102 -9.32 -8.17 -8.45
C ASP A 102 -9.80 -6.96 -9.29
N LEU A 103 -9.09 -5.86 -9.15
CA LEU A 103 -9.28 -4.59 -9.85
C LEU A 103 -8.16 -4.31 -10.87
N THR A 104 -7.31 -5.29 -11.18
CA THR A 104 -6.17 -5.17 -12.10
C THR A 104 -6.56 -4.68 -13.49
N TYR A 105 -7.79 -4.91 -13.94
CA TYR A 105 -8.32 -4.39 -15.21
C TYR A 105 -9.45 -3.37 -15.04
N ASN A 106 -9.67 -2.88 -13.81
CA ASN A 106 -10.72 -1.94 -13.50
C ASN A 106 -10.20 -0.49 -13.57
N GLU A 107 -10.58 0.25 -14.62
CA GLU A 107 -10.13 1.64 -14.80
C GLU A 107 -10.62 2.58 -13.69
N TYR A 108 -11.82 2.36 -13.13
CA TYR A 108 -12.28 3.14 -11.98
C TYR A 108 -11.39 2.92 -10.75
N GLY A 109 -11.01 1.67 -10.49
CA GLY A 109 -10.06 1.28 -9.46
C GLY A 109 -8.75 2.05 -9.61
N LYS A 110 -8.16 2.00 -10.80
CA LYS A 110 -6.84 2.57 -11.09
C LYS A 110 -6.81 4.10 -11.10
N VAL A 111 -7.81 4.73 -11.70
CA VAL A 111 -7.81 6.18 -11.95
C VAL A 111 -8.41 6.96 -10.78
N HIS A 112 -9.40 6.39 -10.10
CA HIS A 112 -10.17 7.12 -9.08
C HIS A 112 -10.04 6.50 -7.69
N LEU A 113 -10.36 5.22 -7.52
CA LEU A 113 -10.49 4.60 -6.20
C LEU A 113 -9.20 4.73 -5.37
N ARG A 114 -8.03 4.56 -5.99
CA ARG A 114 -6.71 4.69 -5.37
C ARG A 114 -6.48 6.03 -4.66
N TYR A 115 -7.14 7.09 -5.13
CA TYR A 115 -7.05 8.42 -4.54
C TYR A 115 -8.22 8.75 -3.59
N GLN A 116 -9.20 7.85 -3.45
CA GLN A 116 -10.44 8.08 -2.67
C GLN A 116 -10.54 7.22 -1.41
N ILE A 117 -9.86 6.07 -1.35
CA ILE A 117 -10.11 5.05 -0.32
C ILE A 117 -9.67 5.47 1.11
N GLY A 118 -8.93 6.56 1.27
CA GLY A 118 -8.39 7.03 2.57
C GLY A 118 -9.36 7.81 3.48
N ASN A 119 -10.50 8.30 2.98
CA ASN A 119 -11.37 9.23 3.73
C ASN A 119 -12.41 8.55 4.64
N VAL A 120 -12.33 7.23 4.85
CA VAL A 120 -13.44 6.44 5.45
C VAL A 120 -13.20 6.11 6.93
N VAL A 121 -12.11 6.57 7.54
CA VAL A 121 -11.76 6.18 8.91
C VAL A 121 -12.45 7.10 9.92
N SER A 122 -13.41 6.54 10.66
CA SER A 122 -14.10 7.25 11.74
C SER A 122 -13.15 7.60 12.89
N TYR A 123 -13.29 8.80 13.44
CA TYR A 123 -12.56 9.32 14.60
C TYR A 123 -12.53 8.35 15.80
N ALA A 124 -13.55 7.50 15.97
CA ALA A 124 -13.60 6.53 17.07
C ALA A 124 -12.48 5.48 17.01
N GLN A 125 -11.90 5.24 15.83
CA GLN A 125 -10.92 4.17 15.61
C GLN A 125 -9.48 4.69 15.47
N GLN A 126 -9.27 5.97 15.16
CA GLN A 126 -7.95 6.56 14.91
C GLN A 126 -7.68 7.75 15.84
N LYS A 127 -6.84 7.52 16.86
CA LYS A 127 -6.51 8.49 17.90
C LYS A 127 -5.26 9.33 17.61
N ALA A 128 -4.35 8.80 16.81
CA ALA A 128 -3.11 9.48 16.44
C ALA A 128 -2.68 9.06 15.02
N ILE A 129 -1.89 9.90 14.36
CA ILE A 129 -1.37 9.62 13.03
C ILE A 129 0.11 9.97 12.94
N PHE A 130 0.88 9.04 12.35
CA PHE A 130 2.33 9.15 12.26
C PHE A 130 2.77 8.91 10.82
N ARG A 131 3.62 9.80 10.32
CA ARG A 131 4.33 9.60 9.05
C ARG A 131 5.69 9.03 9.34
N PHE A 132 6.02 7.91 8.71
CA PHE A 132 7.33 7.29 8.76
C PHE A 132 8.07 7.50 7.45
N GLU A 133 9.38 7.69 7.55
CA GLU A 133 10.33 7.64 6.44
C GLU A 133 11.44 6.65 6.76
N TYR A 134 11.75 5.75 5.84
CA TYR A 134 12.77 4.72 6.04
C TYR A 134 13.42 4.34 4.71
N PRO A 135 14.64 3.76 4.72
CA PRO A 135 15.28 3.28 3.51
C PRO A 135 14.44 2.20 2.83
N GLU A 136 14.09 2.41 1.57
CA GLU A 136 13.28 1.48 0.78
C GLU A 136 14.08 0.19 0.52
N ARG A 137 13.50 -0.94 0.95
CA ARG A 137 14.09 -2.28 0.82
C ARG A 137 12.97 -3.30 0.77
N SER A 138 13.21 -4.42 0.12
CA SER A 138 12.25 -5.52 0.08
C SER A 138 11.76 -5.90 1.48
N GLY A 139 10.44 -5.90 1.65
CA GLY A 139 9.74 -6.21 2.90
C GLY A 139 9.86 -5.17 4.02
N ALA A 140 10.45 -3.98 3.79
CA ALA A 140 10.64 -2.97 4.84
C ALA A 140 9.30 -2.47 5.42
N LEU A 141 8.30 -2.26 4.56
CA LEU A 141 6.94 -1.92 4.99
C LEU A 141 6.34 -3.00 5.91
N ILE A 142 6.40 -4.26 5.49
CA ILE A 142 5.84 -5.39 6.25
C ILE A 142 6.51 -5.48 7.62
N ARG A 143 7.85 -5.38 7.67
CA ARG A 143 8.59 -5.41 8.93
C ARG A 143 8.20 -4.25 9.85
N LEU A 144 8.07 -3.04 9.31
CA LEU A 144 7.62 -1.88 10.08
C LEU A 144 6.23 -2.11 10.68
N LEU A 145 5.26 -2.57 9.87
CA LEU A 145 3.89 -2.83 10.35
C LEU A 145 3.85 -3.98 11.38
N GLN A 146 4.64 -5.04 11.16
CA GLN A 146 4.77 -6.14 12.10
C GLN A 146 5.39 -5.70 13.42
N GLN A 147 6.38 -4.82 13.39
CA GLN A 147 6.98 -4.27 14.59
C GLN A 147 5.98 -3.41 15.39
N VAL A 148 5.19 -2.59 14.70
CA VAL A 148 4.12 -1.78 15.33
C VAL A 148 3.07 -2.67 16.02
N VAL A 149 2.58 -3.71 15.32
CA VAL A 149 1.51 -4.59 15.84
C VAL A 149 2.05 -5.59 16.87
N GLY A 150 3.19 -6.21 16.59
CA GLY A 150 3.81 -7.25 17.41
C GLY A 150 4.49 -6.66 18.63
N ASP A 151 5.67 -6.08 18.43
CA ASP A 151 6.52 -5.57 19.52
C ASP A 151 5.84 -4.43 20.29
N GLY A 152 5.12 -3.55 19.59
CA GLY A 152 4.42 -2.42 20.19
C GLY A 152 3.04 -2.73 20.75
N GLY A 153 2.40 -3.81 20.29
CA GLY A 153 1.02 -4.16 20.67
C GLY A 153 -0.01 -3.09 20.27
N PHE A 154 0.24 -2.33 19.20
CA PHE A 154 -0.65 -1.26 18.76
C PHE A 154 -1.67 -1.75 17.71
N ASN A 155 -2.90 -1.26 17.82
CA ASN A 155 -3.89 -1.44 16.78
C ASN A 155 -3.68 -0.38 15.67
N ILE A 156 -3.41 -0.84 14.46
CA ILE A 156 -3.32 0.01 13.27
C ILE A 156 -4.73 0.25 12.73
N ALA A 157 -5.19 1.49 12.81
CA ALA A 157 -6.50 1.93 12.34
C ALA A 157 -6.50 2.27 10.85
N SER A 158 -5.39 2.81 10.36
CA SER A 158 -5.21 3.13 8.95
C SER A 158 -3.75 3.01 8.55
N VAL A 159 -3.56 2.74 7.26
CA VAL A 159 -2.25 2.75 6.60
C VAL A 159 -2.44 3.44 5.28
N HIS A 160 -1.52 4.31 4.89
CA HIS A 160 -1.44 4.82 3.54
C HIS A 160 0.02 4.79 3.08
N TYR A 161 0.30 3.87 2.17
CA TYR A 161 1.60 3.64 1.58
C TYR A 161 1.45 3.54 0.07
N ARG A 162 2.33 4.24 -0.65
CA ARG A 162 2.54 4.07 -2.08
C ARG A 162 4.01 4.20 -2.38
N HIS A 163 4.57 3.20 -3.05
CA HIS A 163 5.93 3.21 -3.49
C HIS A 163 6.13 4.35 -4.50
N SER A 164 7.20 5.13 -4.30
CA SER A 164 7.45 6.36 -5.06
C SER A 164 8.68 6.29 -5.97
N GLY A 165 9.29 5.11 -6.11
CA GLY A 165 10.45 4.89 -6.99
C GLY A 165 11.77 5.46 -6.48
N GLY A 166 11.82 5.93 -5.23
CA GLY A 166 13.03 6.44 -4.57
C GLY A 166 13.65 5.44 -3.60
N ASP A 167 14.80 5.81 -3.04
CA ASP A 167 15.50 5.07 -1.98
C ASP A 167 14.92 5.32 -0.57
N VAL A 168 13.98 6.25 -0.45
CA VAL A 168 13.24 6.56 0.78
C VAL A 168 11.76 6.27 0.60
N ALA A 169 11.28 5.32 1.38
CA ALA A 169 9.88 4.98 1.52
C ALA A 169 9.17 5.97 2.43
N ARG A 170 7.88 6.22 2.20
CA ARG A 170 7.02 6.96 3.12
C ARG A 170 5.72 6.20 3.36
N VAL A 171 5.35 6.05 4.63
CA VAL A 171 4.05 5.48 5.03
C VAL A 171 3.42 6.34 6.10
N LEU A 172 2.12 6.52 5.99
CA LEU A 172 1.29 7.15 7.01
C LEU A 172 0.55 6.04 7.77
N ILE A 173 0.59 6.07 9.10
CA ILE A 173 0.00 5.05 9.97
C ILE A 173 -0.88 5.74 10.99
N GLY A 174 -2.17 5.41 10.96
CA GLY A 174 -3.13 5.76 12.00
C GLY A 174 -3.13 4.71 13.10
N ILE A 175 -3.04 5.15 14.35
CA ILE A 175 -2.99 4.29 15.53
C ILE A 175 -4.29 4.49 16.34
N GLY A 176 -4.92 3.40 16.75
CA GLY A 176 -6.13 3.42 17.59
C GLY A 176 -5.85 3.56 19.09
N SER A 177 -4.58 3.69 19.47
CA SER A 177 -4.09 3.82 20.84
C SER A 177 -3.71 5.27 21.17
N GLU A 178 -3.38 5.54 22.43
CA GLU A 178 -2.97 6.87 22.86
C GLU A 178 -1.67 7.34 22.18
N ARG A 179 -1.65 8.61 21.80
CA ARG A 179 -0.56 9.30 21.10
C ARG A 179 0.78 9.17 21.84
N ASP A 180 0.79 9.47 23.14
CA ASP A 180 2.02 9.50 23.96
C ASP A 180 2.67 8.12 24.06
N ARG A 181 1.85 7.06 24.20
CA ARG A 181 2.34 5.68 24.22
C ARG A 181 3.03 5.31 22.91
N PHE A 182 2.47 5.72 21.77
CA PHE A 182 3.08 5.44 20.47
C PHE A 182 4.38 6.24 20.24
N LEU A 183 4.43 7.49 20.72
CA LEU A 183 5.65 8.30 20.71
C LEU A 183 6.78 7.67 21.51
N GLU A 184 6.49 7.17 22.71
CA GLU A 184 7.48 6.49 23.56
C GLU A 184 8.02 5.22 22.91
N PHE A 185 7.13 4.39 22.36
CA PHE A 185 7.52 3.21 21.59
C PHE A 185 8.40 3.59 20.39
N SER A 186 8.01 4.62 19.64
CA SER A 186 8.73 5.02 18.43
C SER A 186 10.15 5.50 18.72
N ARG A 187 10.39 6.12 19.89
CA ARG A 187 11.72 6.55 20.33
C ARG A 187 12.69 5.42 20.62
N THR A 188 12.17 4.27 21.06
CA THR A 188 12.99 3.17 21.61
C THR A 188 13.09 1.98 20.68
N SER A 189 12.13 1.83 19.77
CA SER A 189 11.95 0.58 19.03
C SER A 189 12.45 0.63 17.59
N PHE A 190 12.44 1.80 16.94
CA PHE A 190 12.86 1.89 15.54
C PHE A 190 14.36 2.19 15.38
N PRO A 191 15.00 1.68 14.31
CA PRO A 191 16.40 1.99 14.01
C PRO A 191 16.62 3.50 13.78
N SER A 192 17.85 3.97 13.97
CA SER A 192 18.23 5.38 13.73
C SER A 192 18.05 5.84 12.27
N SER A 193 17.96 4.91 11.33
CA SER A 193 17.67 5.19 9.92
C SER A 193 16.19 5.46 9.64
N TYR A 194 15.30 5.19 10.60
CA TYR A 194 13.88 5.45 10.50
C TYR A 194 13.60 6.82 11.10
N ARG A 195 12.90 7.66 10.35
CA ARG A 195 12.35 8.92 10.85
C ARG A 195 10.86 8.77 11.00
N TYR A 196 10.31 9.38 12.04
CA TYR A 196 8.87 9.45 12.22
C TYR A 196 8.48 10.86 12.63
N PHE A 197 7.28 11.24 12.24
CA PHE A 197 6.70 12.55 12.46
C PHE A 197 5.30 12.34 13.00
N ASP A 198 5.02 13.02 14.10
CA ASP A 198 3.68 13.09 14.65
C ASP A 198 2.87 14.10 13.85
N GLU A 199 1.95 13.61 13.03
CA GLU A 199 1.12 14.43 12.16
C GLU A 199 -0.28 14.64 12.78
N THR A 200 -0.47 14.27 14.06
CA THR A 200 -1.77 14.32 14.74
C THR A 200 -2.34 15.73 14.78
N ASP A 201 -1.52 16.75 15.01
CA ASP A 201 -1.97 18.15 15.04
C ASP A 201 -1.84 18.83 13.66
N ASN A 202 -1.55 18.09 12.59
CA ASN A 202 -1.41 18.67 11.26
C ASN A 202 -2.77 19.23 10.79
N PRO A 203 -2.86 20.52 10.40
CA PRO A 203 -4.12 21.10 9.94
C PRO A 203 -4.74 20.36 8.76
N ALA A 204 -3.92 19.80 7.86
CA ALA A 204 -4.41 19.02 6.73
C ALA A 204 -5.04 17.70 7.17
N PHE A 205 -4.56 17.10 8.26
CA PHE A 205 -5.20 15.92 8.83
C PHE A 205 -6.50 16.31 9.54
N GLN A 206 -6.44 17.27 10.45
CA GLN A 206 -7.58 17.72 11.27
C GLN A 206 -8.78 18.22 10.44
N LEU A 207 -8.55 18.85 9.29
CA LEU A 207 -9.63 19.34 8.41
C LEU A 207 -10.40 18.24 7.66
N TRP A 208 -9.79 17.07 7.48
CA TRP A 208 -10.32 15.98 6.66
C TRP A 208 -10.62 14.70 7.47
N GLN A 209 -10.63 14.81 8.81
CA GLN A 209 -11.06 13.76 9.73
C GLN A 209 -12.58 13.70 9.88
#